data_AF-A0A2L2WS07-F1
#
_entry.id   AF-A0A2L2WS07-F1
#
_cell.length_a   1.000
_cell.length_b   1.000
_cell.length_c   1.000
_cell.angle_alpha   90.00
_cell.angle_beta   90.00
_cell.angle_gamma   90.00
#
_symmetry.space_group_name_H-M   'P 1'
#
loop_
_entity.id
_entity.type
_entity.pdbx_description
1 polymer ?
#
loop_
_entity_poly.entity_id
_entity_poly.type
_entity_poly.pdbx_seq_one_letter_code
_entity_poly.pdbx_strand_id
1 'polypeptide(L)'
;MKHPFKTDVAVLILFFNRPDHLREVFDEVRRARPSRLFLYQDGPRGPHDMEGITACRRVVENIDWQCDVQRLYQEKNYGCDPSEFISQKWAFSMADKCIVLEDDDVPSQSFFPFCKELLDRYE
;
A
#
# COMPACT_ATOMS: atom_id res chain seq x y z
N MET A 1 21.33 9.37 -3.86
CA MET A 1 20.45 9.21 -5.04
C MET A 1 19.44 8.13 -4.71
N LYS A 2 18.17 8.28 -5.10
CA LYS A 2 17.14 7.25 -4.86
C LYS A 2 17.41 6.02 -5.72
N HIS A 3 17.13 4.83 -5.20
CA HIS A 3 17.23 3.59 -5.96
C HIS A 3 16.21 3.55 -7.13
N PRO A 4 16.49 2.87 -8.25
CA PRO A 4 15.48 2.67 -9.30
C PRO A 4 14.37 1.71 -8.84
N PHE A 5 13.17 1.85 -9.40
CA PHE A 5 12.10 0.85 -9.22
C PHE A 5 12.51 -0.50 -9.85
N LYS A 6 11.95 -1.63 -9.38
CA LYS A 6 12.17 -2.96 -9.98
C LYS A 6 10.95 -3.50 -10.73
N THR A 7 9.76 -2.97 -10.45
CA THR A 7 8.52 -3.33 -11.13
C THR A 7 7.75 -2.07 -11.49
N ASP A 8 7.08 -2.09 -12.64
CA ASP A 8 6.22 -1.02 -13.12
C ASP A 8 4.74 -1.20 -12.71
N VAL A 9 4.40 -2.35 -12.08
CA VAL A 9 3.06 -2.58 -11.51
C VAL A 9 2.88 -1.72 -10.27
N ALA A 10 1.76 -1.00 -10.19
CA ALA A 10 1.41 -0.24 -9.00
C ALA A 10 1.06 -1.17 -7.83
N VAL A 11 1.34 -0.72 -6.61
CA VAL A 11 0.96 -1.43 -5.39
C VAL A 11 0.06 -0.54 -4.55
N LEU A 12 -1.07 -1.05 -4.11
CA LEU A 12 -1.93 -0.48 -3.07
C LEU A 12 -1.69 -1.23 -1.76
N ILE A 13 -1.42 -0.47 -0.70
CA ILE A 13 -1.48 -0.97 0.67
C ILE A 13 -2.68 -0.29 1.34
N LEU A 14 -3.65 -1.10 1.75
CA LEU A 14 -4.78 -0.71 2.60
C LEU A 14 -4.42 -1.04 4.05
N PHE A 15 -4.47 -0.06 4.95
CA PHE A 15 -4.11 -0.26 6.34
C PHE A 15 -4.93 0.60 7.30
N PHE A 16 -4.85 0.28 8.59
CA PHE A 16 -5.50 1.07 9.64
C PHE A 16 -4.51 1.54 10.71
N ASN A 17 -4.34 0.78 11.80
CA ASN A 17 -3.61 1.21 12.99
C ASN A 17 -2.71 0.11 13.60
N ARG A 18 -2.33 -0.91 12.83
CA ARG A 18 -1.46 -2.04 13.24
C ARG A 18 -0.01 -1.87 12.74
N PRO A 19 0.84 -1.01 13.36
CA PRO A 19 2.14 -0.64 12.80
C PRO A 19 3.13 -1.81 12.66
N ASP A 20 3.08 -2.80 13.54
CA ASP A 20 4.02 -3.93 13.47
C ASP A 20 3.70 -4.87 12.30
N HIS A 21 2.41 -5.16 12.05
CA HIS A 21 1.99 -5.99 10.91
C HIS A 21 2.27 -5.25 9.60
N LEU A 22 1.87 -3.97 9.54
CA LEU A 22 2.12 -3.11 8.38
C LEU A 22 3.60 -3.02 8.02
N ARG A 23 4.49 -3.03 9.02
CA ARG A 23 5.94 -2.97 8.80
C ARG A 23 6.45 -4.20 8.05
N GLU A 24 5.98 -5.39 8.38
CA GLU A 24 6.36 -6.61 7.67
C GLU A 24 5.94 -6.56 6.20
N VAL A 25 4.71 -6.10 5.92
CA VAL A 25 4.21 -5.91 4.54
C VAL A 25 5.03 -4.84 3.82
N PHE A 26 5.22 -3.67 4.45
CA PHE A 26 5.91 -2.54 3.84
C PHE A 26 7.38 -2.82 3.55
N ASP A 27 8.07 -3.58 4.42
CA ASP A 27 9.48 -3.94 4.20
C ASP A 27 9.64 -4.79 2.92
N GLU A 28 8.71 -5.72 2.65
CA GLU A 28 8.73 -6.51 1.42
C GLU A 28 8.35 -5.67 0.18
N VAL A 29 7.39 -4.76 0.29
CA VAL A 29 7.06 -3.79 -0.79
C VAL A 29 8.23 -2.86 -1.08
N ARG A 30 8.92 -2.36 -0.05
CA ARG A 30 10.13 -1.56 -0.17
C ARG A 30 11.25 -2.34 -0.86
N ARG A 31 11.43 -3.63 -0.57
CA ARG A 31 12.40 -4.48 -1.28
C ARG A 31 12.03 -4.68 -2.75
N ALA A 32 10.74 -4.76 -3.06
CA ALA A 32 10.21 -4.89 -4.41
C ALA A 32 10.28 -3.58 -5.22
N ARG A 33 10.26 -2.42 -4.56
CA ARG A 33 10.43 -1.09 -5.18
C ARG A 33 9.49 -0.87 -6.37
N PRO A 34 8.15 -0.82 -6.18
CA PRO A 34 7.22 -0.53 -7.27
C PRO A 34 7.36 0.91 -7.78
N SER A 35 7.13 1.12 -9.08
CA SER A 35 7.17 2.46 -9.70
C SER A 35 6.12 3.40 -9.13
N ARG A 36 5.00 2.86 -8.64
CA ARG A 36 3.89 3.59 -8.02
C ARG A 36 3.40 2.88 -6.76
N LEU A 37 3.14 3.66 -5.72
CA LEU A 37 2.65 3.19 -4.43
C LEU A 37 1.42 4.02 -3.99
N PHE A 38 0.31 3.33 -3.79
CA PHE A 38 -0.92 3.87 -3.23
C PHE A 38 -1.00 3.49 -1.76
N LEU A 39 -1.09 4.48 -0.87
CA LEU A 39 -1.20 4.28 0.56
C LEU A 39 -2.58 4.75 1.02
N TYR A 40 -3.48 3.79 1.28
CA TYR A 40 -4.77 4.09 1.86
C TYR A 40 -4.75 3.77 3.35
N GLN A 41 -5.14 4.74 4.18
CA GLN A 41 -5.32 4.52 5.61
C GLN A 41 -6.76 4.83 6.02
N ASP A 42 -7.45 3.86 6.62
CA ASP A 42 -8.76 4.13 7.23
C ASP A 42 -8.60 5.05 8.46
N GLY A 43 -9.64 5.81 8.76
CA GLY A 43 -9.58 6.87 9.76
C GLY A 43 -9.84 6.35 11.18
N PRO A 44 -9.59 7.20 12.20
CA PRO A 44 -9.79 6.84 13.60
C PRO A 44 -11.27 6.56 13.91
N ARG A 45 -11.53 5.60 14.80
CA ARG A 45 -12.84 5.42 15.45
C ARG A 45 -12.99 6.37 16.66
N GLY A 46 -11.87 6.91 17.13
CA GLY A 46 -11.77 7.92 18.17
C GLY A 46 -10.31 8.23 18.52
N PRO A 47 -10.06 9.07 19.54
CA PRO A 47 -8.71 9.53 19.88
C PRO A 47 -7.70 8.40 20.22
N HIS A 48 -8.19 7.25 20.70
CA HIS A 48 -7.35 6.10 21.07
C HIS A 48 -6.64 5.45 19.86
N ASP A 49 -7.18 5.58 18.65
CA ASP A 49 -6.56 5.03 17.45
C ASP A 49 -5.43 5.90 16.90
N MET A 50 -5.34 7.16 17.34
CA MET A 50 -4.43 8.16 16.75
C MET A 50 -2.96 7.81 16.89
N GLU A 51 -2.58 7.13 17.98
CA GLU A 51 -1.22 6.66 18.18
C GLU A 51 -0.83 5.61 17.13
N GLY A 52 -1.65 4.56 16.98
CA GLY A 52 -1.44 3.51 15.98
C GLY A 52 -1.50 4.05 14.54
N ILE A 53 -2.41 4.99 14.25
CA ILE A 53 -2.50 5.67 12.96
C ILE A 53 -1.22 6.42 12.64
N THR A 54 -0.71 7.21 13.59
CA THR A 54 0.50 8.01 13.40
C THR A 54 1.72 7.10 13.26
N ALA A 55 1.78 6.01 14.02
CA ALA A 55 2.83 5.01 13.90
C ALA A 55 2.84 4.35 12.52
N CYS A 56 1.69 3.96 11.97
CA CYS A 56 1.58 3.39 10.62
C CYS A 56 2.07 4.36 9.54
N ARG A 57 1.76 5.67 9.65
CA ARG A 57 2.26 6.67 8.70
C ARG A 57 3.79 6.74 8.70
N ARG A 58 4.41 6.68 9.88
CA ARG A 58 5.87 6.65 10.01
C ARG A 58 6.50 5.39 9.38
N VAL A 59 5.82 4.25 9.45
CA VAL A 59 6.28 3.00 8.79
C VAL A 59 6.42 3.24 7.28
N VAL A 60 5.36 3.76 6.65
CA VAL A 60 5.29 3.93 5.18
C VAL A 60 5.93 5.23 4.65
N GLU A 61 6.53 6.05 5.52
CA GLU A 61 7.28 7.24 5.14
C GLU A 61 8.65 6.93 4.54
N ASN A 62 9.22 5.78 4.91
CA ASN A 62 10.56 5.40 4.50
C ASN A 62 10.51 4.89 3.03
N ILE A 63 10.64 5.80 2.07
CA ILE A 63 10.63 5.49 0.62
C ILE A 63 11.92 6.01 -0.01
N ASP A 64 12.89 5.13 -0.19
CA ASP A 64 14.25 5.42 -0.67
C ASP A 64 14.48 5.10 -2.17
N TRP A 65 13.41 4.78 -2.90
CA TRP A 65 13.44 4.49 -4.34
C TRP A 65 12.59 5.48 -5.15
N GLN A 66 12.82 5.49 -6.47
CA GLN A 66 12.05 6.26 -7.44
C GLN A 66 10.62 5.70 -7.50
N CYS A 67 9.69 6.41 -6.88
CA CYS A 67 8.32 5.98 -6.71
C CYS A 67 7.38 7.18 -6.79
N ASP A 68 6.31 7.06 -7.59
CA ASP A 68 5.15 7.94 -7.56
C ASP A 68 4.25 7.51 -6.39
N VAL A 69 4.19 8.33 -5.34
CA VAL A 69 3.50 7.97 -4.09
C VAL A 69 2.24 8.81 -3.92
N GLN A 70 1.10 8.14 -3.86
CA GLN A 70 -0.21 8.73 -3.61
C GLN A 70 -0.73 8.28 -2.25
N ARG A 71 -1.37 9.19 -1.51
CA ARG A 71 -1.85 8.94 -0.14
C ARG A 71 -3.30 9.34 -0.02
N LEU A 72 -4.12 8.45 0.54
CA LEU A 72 -5.50 8.73 0.91
C LEU A 72 -5.70 8.32 2.37
N TYR A 73 -5.61 9.30 3.27
CA TYR A 73 -5.80 9.09 4.70
C TYR A 73 -7.16 9.64 5.12
N GLN A 74 -8.03 8.75 5.58
CA GLN A 74 -9.39 9.12 5.93
C GLN A 74 -9.45 9.86 7.28
N GLU A 75 -10.38 10.79 7.39
CA GLU A 75 -10.61 11.57 8.62
C GLU A 75 -11.46 10.82 9.66
N LYS A 76 -12.19 9.79 9.21
CA LYS A 76 -13.06 8.94 10.05
C LYS A 76 -12.93 7.48 9.61
N ASN A 77 -13.24 6.57 10.53
CA ASN A 77 -13.32 5.15 10.22
C ASN A 77 -14.50 4.85 9.29
N TYR A 78 -14.22 4.28 8.13
CA TYR A 78 -15.23 3.75 7.20
C TYR A 78 -15.48 2.26 7.40
N GLY A 79 -14.57 1.56 8.08
CA GLY A 79 -14.63 0.12 8.29
C GLY A 79 -13.99 -0.66 7.15
N CYS A 80 -13.85 -1.98 7.34
CA CYS A 80 -13.13 -2.87 6.43
C CYS A 80 -13.78 -2.89 5.03
N ASP A 81 -15.01 -3.42 4.89
CA ASP A 81 -15.66 -3.56 3.58
C ASP A 81 -15.76 -2.24 2.80
N PRO A 82 -16.16 -1.10 3.41
CA PRO A 82 -16.20 0.16 2.68
C PRO A 82 -14.82 0.66 2.29
N SER A 83 -13.81 0.50 3.16
CA SER A 83 -12.43 0.91 2.85
C SER A 83 -11.82 0.10 1.73
N GLU A 84 -12.12 -1.19 1.64
CA GLU A 84 -11.71 -2.06 0.54
C GLU A 84 -12.23 -1.51 -0.80
N PHE A 85 -13.53 -1.24 -0.89
CA PHE A 85 -14.14 -0.69 -2.10
C PHE A 85 -13.59 0.71 -2.45
N ILE A 86 -13.49 1.60 -1.46
CA ILE A 86 -13.03 2.98 -1.69
C ILE A 86 -11.57 2.99 -2.14
N SER A 87 -10.70 2.25 -1.46
CA SER A 87 -9.26 2.22 -1.73
C SER A 87 -8.95 1.67 -3.11
N GLN A 88 -9.59 0.56 -3.51
CA GLN A 88 -9.44 -0.01 -4.84
C GLN A 88 -9.97 0.93 -5.93
N LYS A 89 -11.18 1.48 -5.75
CA LYS A 89 -11.75 2.43 -6.72
C LYS A 89 -10.86 3.66 -6.91
N TRP A 90 -10.28 4.16 -5.81
CA TRP A 90 -9.33 5.26 -5.86
C TRP A 90 -8.05 4.87 -6.59
N ALA A 91 -7.41 3.75 -6.25
CA ALA A 91 -6.18 3.29 -6.91
C ALA A 91 -6.38 3.06 -8.42
N PHE A 92 -7.46 2.36 -8.81
CA PHE A 92 -7.78 2.07 -10.21
C PHE A 92 -8.26 3.29 -11.01
N SER A 93 -8.60 4.41 -10.36
CA SER A 93 -8.81 5.67 -11.08
C SER A 93 -7.51 6.27 -11.65
N MET A 94 -6.35 5.75 -11.22
CA MET A 94 -5.02 6.27 -11.57
C MET A 94 -4.12 5.20 -12.20
N ALA A 95 -4.47 3.91 -12.12
CA ALA A 95 -3.65 2.81 -12.63
C ALA A 95 -4.52 1.71 -13.25
N ASP A 96 -4.09 1.17 -14.40
CA ASP A 96 -4.80 0.09 -15.09
C ASP A 96 -4.52 -1.29 -14.46
N LYS A 97 -3.33 -1.46 -13.87
CA LYS A 97 -2.85 -2.67 -13.20
C LYS A 97 -2.38 -2.34 -11.79
N CYS A 98 -2.90 -3.04 -10.77
CA CYS A 98 -2.54 -2.82 -9.37
C CYS A 98 -2.50 -4.13 -8.58
N ILE A 99 -1.45 -4.31 -7.79
CA ILE A 99 -1.41 -5.31 -6.71
C ILE A 99 -2.07 -4.68 -5.48
N VAL A 100 -2.97 -5.40 -4.82
CA VAL A 100 -3.67 -4.96 -3.60
C VAL A 100 -3.19 -5.81 -2.43
N LEU A 101 -2.79 -5.16 -1.33
CA LEU A 101 -2.33 -5.79 -0.10
C LEU A 101 -3.00 -5.11 1.10
N GLU A 102 -3.47 -5.89 2.06
CA GLU A 102 -3.85 -5.42 3.39
C GLU A 102 -2.62 -5.29 4.32
N ASP A 103 -2.80 -4.76 5.53
CA ASP A 103 -1.73 -4.58 6.51
C ASP A 103 -1.24 -5.88 7.17
N ASP A 104 -1.84 -7.02 6.83
CA ASP A 104 -1.45 -8.37 7.23
C ASP A 104 -1.15 -9.33 6.06
N ASP A 105 -1.05 -8.82 4.82
CA ASP A 105 -0.64 -9.59 3.64
C ASP A 105 0.86 -9.51 3.39
N VAL A 106 1.70 -10.27 4.10
CA VAL A 106 3.16 -10.23 3.89
C VAL A 106 3.54 -10.97 2.59
N PRO A 107 3.90 -10.26 1.49
CA PRO A 107 4.15 -10.90 0.21
C PRO A 107 5.58 -11.46 0.16
N SER A 108 5.76 -12.62 -0.47
CA SER A 108 7.11 -13.08 -0.82
C SER A 108 7.70 -12.24 -1.96
N GLN A 109 9.03 -12.10 -2.03
CA GLN A 109 9.65 -11.33 -3.14
C GLN A 109 9.34 -11.89 -4.53
N SER A 110 9.03 -13.19 -4.68
CA SER A 110 8.63 -13.78 -5.96
C SER A 110 7.18 -13.45 -6.36
N PHE A 111 6.37 -12.93 -5.46
CA PHE A 111 4.98 -12.53 -5.74
C PHE A 111 4.90 -11.39 -6.76
N PHE A 112 5.74 -10.36 -6.61
CA PHE A 112 5.74 -9.19 -7.49
C PHE A 112 6.02 -9.51 -8.97
N PRO A 113 7.09 -10.25 -9.34
CA PRO A 113 7.30 -10.64 -10.73
C PRO A 113 6.24 -11.63 -11.24
N PHE A 114 5.69 -12.49 -10.37
CA PHE A 114 4.59 -13.38 -10.73
C PHE A 114 3.33 -12.58 -11.13
N CYS A 115 2.92 -11.59 -10.32
CA CYS A 115 1.81 -10.71 -10.65
C CYS A 115 2.07 -9.92 -11.94
N LYS A 116 3.27 -9.36 -12.10
CA LYS A 116 3.67 -8.65 -13.32
C LYS A 116 3.49 -9.52 -14.57
N GLU A 117 4.01 -10.74 -14.56
CA GLU A 117 3.89 -11.66 -15.69
C GLU A 117 2.44 -11.95 -16.05
N LEU A 118 1.59 -12.22 -15.06
CA LEU A 118 0.18 -12.55 -15.31
C LEU A 118 -0.64 -11.34 -15.73
N LEU A 119 -0.41 -10.17 -15.11
CA LEU A 119 -1.12 -8.94 -15.45
C LEU A 119 -0.76 -8.48 -16.87
N ASP A 120 0.49 -8.64 -17.30
CA ASP A 120 0.88 -8.34 -18.69
C ASP A 120 0.32 -9.35 -19.69
N ARG A 121 0.14 -10.62 -19.29
CA ARG A 121 -0.40 -11.66 -20.18
C ARG A 121 -1.89 -11.49 -20.48
N TYR A 122 -2.65 -10.99 -19.51
CA TYR A 122 -4.11 -10.93 -19.56
C TYR A 122 -4.68 -9.50 -19.62
N GLU A 123 -3.85 -8.52 -20.02
CA GLU A 123 -4.27 -7.14 -20.27
C GLU A 123 -5.28 -7.03 -21.43
#